data_AF-A0A3R7EDQ2-F1
#
_entry.id   AF-A0A3R7EDQ2-F1
#
_cell.length_a   1.000
_cell.length_b   1.000
_cell.length_c   1.000
_cell.angle_alpha   90.00
_cell.angle_beta   90.00
_cell.angle_gamma   90.00
#
_symmetry.space_group_name_H-M   'P 1'
#
loop_
_entity.id
_entity.type
_entity.pdbx_description
1 polymer ?
#
loop_
_entity_poly.entity_id
_entity_poly.type
_entity_poly.pdbx_seq_one_letter_code
_entity_poly.pdbx_strand_id
1 'polypeptide(L)'
;MGGDTAKPETRTVFVNNDVENERLRMQFKYTNNWVSTSKYTTYKYAIPIRCSTDSSVVAISFVPKTILEFFRVVANGYFLCISLLQVLTDWSPTNQYTTAGPLLIVLMVSMIKQALEDKKRHDADGIQNCRICHVLTTDGMIRDKQWQNVEVGDILFLKDKDEMPADVLILATSEEEGRCFVETC
;
A
#
# COMPACT_ATOMS: atom_id res chain seq x y z
N MET A 1 7.58 -34.16 -4.59
CA MET A 1 6.11 -34.11 -4.52
C MET A 1 5.73 -33.02 -3.53
N GLY A 2 5.71 -31.75 -3.98
CA GLY A 2 5.27 -30.64 -3.15
C GLY A 2 3.76 -30.52 -3.28
N GLY A 3 3.03 -30.99 -2.27
CA GLY A 3 1.58 -30.80 -2.23
C GLY A 3 1.28 -29.33 -2.01
N ASP A 4 0.55 -28.72 -2.93
CA ASP A 4 -0.09 -27.42 -2.71
C ASP A 4 -1.10 -27.60 -1.57
N THR A 5 -0.67 -27.36 -0.33
CA THR A 5 -1.57 -27.33 0.82
C THR A 5 -2.50 -26.15 0.63
N ALA A 6 -3.76 -26.44 0.28
CA ALA A 6 -4.82 -25.46 0.19
C ALA A 6 -4.86 -24.61 1.47
N LYS A 7 -5.01 -23.30 1.31
CA LYS A 7 -5.11 -22.37 2.44
C LYS A 7 -6.32 -22.78 3.30
N PRO A 8 -6.15 -23.02 4.61
CA PRO A 8 -7.22 -23.48 5.47
C PRO A 8 -8.30 -22.39 5.57
N GLU A 9 -9.55 -22.80 5.74
CA GLU A 9 -10.68 -21.88 5.93
C GLU A 9 -10.52 -21.07 7.23
N THR A 10 -9.84 -21.63 8.23
CA THR A 10 -9.59 -20.99 9.52
C THR A 10 -8.09 -20.74 9.76
N ARG A 11 -7.79 -19.62 10.41
CA ARG A 11 -6.44 -19.25 10.79
C ARG A 11 -6.16 -19.71 12.22
N THR A 12 -5.07 -20.45 12.42
CA THR A 12 -4.59 -20.83 13.76
C THR A 12 -3.36 -20.00 14.11
N VAL A 13 -3.30 -19.54 15.36
CA VAL A 13 -2.16 -18.83 15.94
C VAL A 13 -1.96 -19.40 17.34
N PHE A 14 -0.73 -19.78 17.67
CA PHE A 14 -0.39 -20.32 18.99
C PHE A 14 0.15 -19.21 19.88
N VAL A 15 -0.27 -19.17 21.14
CA VAL A 15 0.33 -18.29 22.15
C VAL A 15 1.51 -19.02 22.77
N ASN A 16 2.66 -18.35 22.89
CA ASN A 16 3.88 -18.90 23.51
C ASN A 16 4.53 -20.08 22.74
N ASN A 17 4.32 -20.17 21.42
CA ASN A 17 4.99 -21.15 20.55
C ASN A 17 5.42 -20.50 19.23
N ASP A 18 6.57 -19.83 19.26
CA ASP A 18 7.09 -19.08 18.12
C ASP A 18 7.51 -19.98 16.96
N VAL A 19 8.01 -21.18 17.25
CA VAL A 19 8.47 -22.14 16.24
C VAL A 19 7.30 -22.62 15.38
N GLU A 20 6.18 -22.98 16.02
CA GLU A 20 4.99 -23.41 15.28
C GLU A 20 4.37 -22.21 14.52
N ASN A 21 4.35 -21.02 15.12
CA ASN A 21 3.91 -19.81 14.44
C ASN A 21 4.78 -19.48 13.22
N GLU A 22 6.09 -19.67 13.29
CA GLU A 22 7.01 -19.50 12.16
C GLU A 22 6.72 -20.49 11.03
N ARG A 23 6.50 -21.76 11.39
CA ARG A 23 6.10 -22.80 10.44
C ARG A 23 4.78 -22.44 9.75
N LEU A 24 3.76 -22.02 10.50
CA LEU A 24 2.47 -21.60 9.96
C LEU A 24 2.60 -20.38 9.05
N ARG A 25 3.43 -19.40 9.41
CA ARG A 25 3.74 -18.22 8.58
C ARG A 25 4.33 -18.63 7.24
N MET A 26 5.31 -19.54 7.24
CA MET A 26 5.94 -20.03 6.01
C MET A 26 4.99 -20.89 5.18
N GLN A 27 4.26 -21.80 5.82
CA GLN A 27 3.36 -22.75 5.15
C GLN A 27 2.17 -22.04 4.51
N PHE A 28 1.50 -21.15 5.24
CA PHE A 28 0.26 -20.49 4.80
C PHE A 28 0.46 -19.07 4.28
N LYS A 29 1.71 -18.59 4.24
CA LYS A 29 2.11 -17.27 3.72
C LYS A 29 1.26 -16.16 4.31
N TYR A 30 1.32 -16.00 5.63
CA TYR A 30 0.68 -14.88 6.31
C TYR A 30 1.23 -13.56 5.78
N THR A 31 0.35 -12.57 5.62
CA THR A 31 0.74 -11.22 5.19
C THR A 31 1.58 -10.55 6.27
N ASN A 32 2.56 -9.77 5.85
CA ASN A 32 3.31 -8.88 6.74
C ASN A 32 2.46 -7.65 7.10
N ASN A 33 2.84 -6.95 8.16
CA ASN A 33 2.14 -5.74 8.61
C ASN A 33 2.60 -4.46 7.87
N TRP A 34 3.00 -4.62 6.61
CA TRP A 34 3.38 -3.51 5.76
C TRP A 34 2.15 -2.89 5.11
N VAL A 35 1.93 -1.59 5.32
CA VAL A 35 0.84 -0.84 4.69
C VAL A 35 1.38 -0.07 3.49
N SER A 36 0.66 -0.14 2.36
CA SER A 36 0.92 0.70 1.19
C SER A 36 -0.39 1.15 0.56
N THR A 37 -0.59 2.46 0.50
CA THR A 37 -1.74 3.13 -0.10
C THR A 37 -1.42 3.74 -1.46
N SER A 38 -0.13 3.79 -1.85
CA SER A 38 0.30 4.19 -3.19
C SER A 38 -0.20 3.22 -4.26
N LYS A 39 -0.86 3.74 -5.29
CA LYS A 39 -1.51 2.94 -6.35
C LYS A 39 -0.58 2.61 -7.50
N TYR A 40 0.28 3.56 -7.84
CA TYR A 40 1.07 3.50 -9.07
C TYR A 40 2.51 3.15 -8.78
N THR A 41 2.99 3.48 -7.59
CA THR A 41 4.34 3.16 -7.17
C THR A 41 4.39 1.82 -6.45
N THR A 42 4.90 0.80 -7.15
CA THR A 42 5.09 -0.55 -6.58
C THR A 42 6.41 -0.58 -5.80
N TYR A 43 6.42 -0.01 -4.59
CA TYR A 43 7.55 -0.14 -3.67
C TYR A 43 7.49 -1.50 -2.97
N LYS A 44 7.72 -2.58 -3.71
CA LYS A 44 7.74 -3.93 -3.11
C LYS A 44 9.04 -4.21 -2.33
N TYR A 45 10.03 -3.30 -2.34
CA TYR A 45 11.38 -3.54 -1.80
C TYR A 45 12.12 -2.29 -1.26
N ALA A 46 11.47 -1.26 -0.71
CA ALA A 46 12.19 -0.07 -0.26
C ALA A 46 11.79 0.39 1.14
N ILE A 47 12.58 0.02 2.16
CA ILE A 47 12.87 0.78 3.40
C ILE A 47 14.30 0.45 3.85
N PRO A 48 15.07 1.36 4.50
CA PRO A 48 15.02 2.83 4.54
C PRO A 48 16.34 3.47 3.99
N ILE A 49 16.43 4.81 4.00
CA ILE A 49 17.68 5.63 3.98
C ILE A 49 18.42 5.84 2.63
N ARG A 50 18.04 5.22 1.50
CA ARG A 50 18.58 5.68 0.19
C ARG A 50 17.47 6.03 -0.79
N CYS A 51 17.20 7.33 -0.89
CA CYS A 51 16.65 7.98 -2.08
C CYS A 51 17.61 7.77 -3.26
N SER A 52 17.65 6.58 -3.82
CA SER A 52 18.11 6.36 -5.19
C SER A 52 17.08 5.46 -5.85
N THR A 53 15.91 6.07 -6.06
CA THR A 53 14.83 5.47 -6.82
C THR A 53 15.18 5.66 -8.29
N ASP A 54 15.47 4.58 -9.01
CA ASP A 54 15.57 4.63 -10.46
C ASP A 54 14.20 5.05 -11.01
N SER A 55 14.11 6.29 -11.47
CA SER A 55 12.91 6.95 -11.99
C SER A 55 12.27 6.17 -13.16
N SER A 56 13.04 5.30 -13.81
CA SER A 56 12.63 4.38 -14.87
C SER A 56 11.59 3.34 -14.41
N VAL A 57 11.72 2.74 -13.23
CA VAL A 57 10.79 1.67 -12.78
C VAL A 57 9.42 2.24 -12.39
N VAL A 58 9.43 3.42 -11.76
CA VAL A 58 8.21 4.15 -11.40
C VAL A 58 7.47 4.59 -12.65
N ALA A 59 8.19 5.14 -13.65
CA ALA A 59 7.60 5.58 -14.91
C ALA A 59 6.97 4.42 -15.72
N ILE A 60 7.55 3.21 -15.69
CA ILE A 60 7.06 2.05 -16.45
C ILE A 60 5.70 1.53 -15.93
N SER A 61 5.43 1.58 -14.61
CA SER A 61 4.12 1.19 -14.06
C SER A 61 3.11 2.35 -14.02
N PHE A 62 3.59 3.57 -13.75
CA PHE A 62 2.74 4.75 -13.58
C PHE A 62 2.09 5.18 -14.90
N VAL A 63 2.90 5.42 -15.93
CA VAL A 63 2.42 6.07 -17.16
C VAL A 63 1.33 5.26 -17.88
N PRO A 64 1.48 3.94 -18.12
CA PRO A 64 0.44 3.16 -18.81
C PRO A 64 -0.87 3.10 -18.02
N LYS A 65 -0.81 2.96 -16.68
CA LYS A 65 -1.99 2.90 -15.82
C LYS A 65 -2.73 4.23 -15.77
N THR A 66 -1.99 5.33 -15.64
CA THR A 66 -2.58 6.67 -15.60
C THR A 66 -3.22 7.05 -16.94
N ILE A 67 -2.59 6.71 -18.06
CA ILE A 67 -3.17 6.92 -19.39
C ILE A 67 -4.44 6.08 -19.57
N LEU A 68 -4.43 4.81 -19.14
CA LEU A 68 -5.61 3.96 -19.19
C LEU A 68 -6.77 4.57 -18.38
N GLU A 69 -6.51 5.02 -17.15
CA GLU A 69 -7.51 5.65 -16.28
C GLU A 69 -8.03 6.96 -16.86
N PHE A 70 -7.17 7.75 -17.49
CA PHE A 70 -7.57 8.94 -18.24
C PHE A 70 -8.57 8.61 -19.35
N PHE A 71 -8.35 7.53 -20.11
CA PHE A 71 -9.26 7.12 -21.21
C PHE A 71 -10.49 6.31 -20.75
N ARG A 72 -10.59 5.91 -19.48
CA ARG A 72 -11.84 5.32 -18.94
C ARG A 72 -12.99 6.31 -18.94
N VAL A 73 -12.70 7.62 -18.96
CA VAL A 73 -13.72 8.66 -19.11
C VAL A 73 -14.09 8.76 -20.59
N VAL A 74 -15.34 8.44 -20.93
CA VAL A 74 -15.86 8.38 -22.32
C VAL A 74 -15.57 9.66 -23.11
N ALA A 75 -15.65 10.83 -22.47
CA ALA A 75 -15.35 12.12 -23.11
C ALA A 75 -13.90 12.20 -23.63
N ASN A 76 -12.92 11.67 -22.89
CA ASN A 76 -11.52 11.67 -23.30
C ASN A 76 -11.27 10.75 -24.49
N GLY A 77 -12.01 9.63 -24.58
CA GLY A 77 -12.03 8.77 -25.76
C GLY A 77 -12.60 9.46 -27.00
N TYR A 78 -13.69 10.22 -26.84
CA TYR A 78 -14.26 11.03 -27.93
C TYR A 78 -13.25 12.05 -28.48
N PHE A 79 -12.60 12.82 -27.61
CA PHE A 79 -11.59 13.81 -28.04
C PHE A 79 -10.37 13.16 -28.72
N LEU A 80 -9.97 11.97 -28.28
CA LEU A 80 -8.90 11.21 -28.94
C LEU A 80 -9.30 10.81 -30.36
N CYS A 81 -10.50 10.28 -30.56
CA CYS A 81 -10.99 9.89 -31.89
C CYS A 81 -11.06 11.08 -32.84
N ILE A 82 -11.60 12.22 -32.39
CA ILE A 82 -11.67 13.44 -33.21
C ILE A 82 -10.26 13.95 -33.54
N SER A 83 -9.34 13.96 -32.57
CA SER A 83 -7.95 14.37 -32.79
C SER A 83 -7.25 13.46 -33.80
N LEU A 84 -7.45 12.13 -33.71
CA LEU A 84 -6.87 11.17 -34.64
C LEU A 84 -7.43 11.36 -36.06
N LEU A 85 -8.75 11.54 -36.20
CA LEU A 85 -9.37 11.82 -37.50
C LEU A 85 -8.83 13.12 -38.11
N GLN A 86 -8.63 14.18 -37.33
CA GLN A 86 -8.08 15.44 -37.83
C GLN A 86 -6.59 15.35 -38.22
N VAL A 87 -5.81 14.49 -37.58
CA VAL A 87 -4.39 14.27 -37.94
C VAL A 87 -4.26 13.37 -39.16
N LEU A 88 -5.16 12.40 -39.34
CA LEU A 88 -5.11 11.44 -40.45
C LEU A 88 -5.79 11.91 -41.74
N THR A 89 -6.60 12.99 -41.69
CA THR A 89 -7.38 13.45 -42.85
C THR A 89 -7.22 14.94 -43.10
N ASP A 90 -6.80 15.32 -44.32
CA ASP A 90 -6.63 16.73 -44.74
C ASP A 90 -7.95 17.48 -45.01
N TRP A 91 -9.09 16.80 -44.85
CA TRP A 91 -10.43 17.33 -45.17
C TRP A 91 -10.94 18.30 -44.09
N SER A 92 -10.26 18.38 -42.95
CA SER A 92 -10.62 19.31 -41.89
C SER A 92 -10.09 20.71 -42.21
N PRO A 93 -10.96 21.74 -42.28
CA PRO A 93 -10.52 23.13 -42.46
C PRO A 93 -9.83 23.72 -41.21
N THR A 94 -9.74 22.95 -40.12
CA THR A 94 -9.17 23.34 -38.83
C THR A 94 -7.77 22.76 -38.66
N ASN A 95 -6.86 23.53 -38.05
CA ASN A 95 -5.46 23.15 -37.83
C ASN A 95 -5.35 21.84 -37.01
N GLN A 96 -4.64 20.85 -37.55
CA GLN A 96 -4.42 19.49 -37.03
C GLN A 96 -4.01 19.42 -35.55
N TYR A 97 -3.39 20.45 -34.99
CA TYR A 97 -2.91 20.47 -33.59
C TYR A 97 -3.91 21.05 -32.59
N THR A 98 -4.96 21.74 -33.05
CA THR A 98 -5.86 22.52 -32.18
C THR A 98 -6.75 21.66 -31.27
N THR A 99 -7.04 20.42 -31.65
CA THR A 99 -7.82 19.47 -30.81
C THR A 99 -6.91 18.57 -29.97
N ALA A 100 -5.75 18.17 -30.50
CA ALA A 100 -4.77 17.36 -29.78
C ALA A 100 -4.07 18.14 -28.64
N GLY A 101 -3.83 19.43 -28.85
CA GLY A 101 -3.14 20.30 -27.88
C GLY A 101 -3.83 20.35 -26.51
N PRO A 102 -5.12 20.73 -26.43
CA PRO A 102 -5.86 20.75 -25.16
C PRO A 102 -5.89 19.39 -24.46
N LEU A 103 -6.08 18.30 -25.22
CA LEU A 103 -6.10 16.94 -24.67
C LEU A 103 -4.75 16.57 -24.03
N LEU A 104 -3.64 16.89 -24.70
CA LEU A 104 -2.30 16.64 -24.19
C LEU A 104 -2.03 17.45 -22.92
N ILE A 105 -2.40 18.74 -22.89
CA ILE A 105 -2.22 19.59 -21.72
C ILE A 105 -2.99 19.04 -20.52
N VAL A 106 -4.27 18.68 -20.71
CA VAL A 106 -5.10 18.13 -19.62
C VAL A 106 -4.56 16.78 -19.14
N LEU A 107 -4.10 15.92 -20.06
CA LEU A 107 -3.45 14.66 -19.72
C LEU A 107 -2.17 14.89 -18.89
N MET A 108 -1.31 15.83 -19.31
CA MET A 108 -0.08 16.16 -18.59
C MET A 108 -0.35 16.70 -17.18
N VAL A 109 -1.30 17.64 -17.04
CA VAL A 109 -1.69 18.17 -15.72
C VAL A 109 -2.26 17.08 -14.83
N SER A 110 -3.07 16.17 -15.40
CA SER A 110 -3.65 15.03 -14.66
C SER A 110 -2.56 14.08 -14.16
N MET A 111 -1.59 13.74 -15.02
CA MET A 111 -0.44 12.90 -14.63
C MET A 111 0.38 13.54 -13.52
N ILE A 112 0.67 14.84 -13.62
CA ILE A 112 1.43 15.55 -12.58
C ILE A 112 0.69 15.53 -11.24
N LYS A 113 -0.61 15.84 -11.23
CA LYS A 113 -1.42 15.83 -10.00
C LYS A 113 -1.41 14.45 -9.35
N GLN A 114 -1.66 13.39 -10.13
CA GLN A 114 -1.67 12.02 -9.62
C GLN A 114 -0.30 11.61 -9.06
N ALA A 115 0.79 12.00 -9.72
CA ALA A 115 2.13 11.71 -9.24
C ALA A 115 2.43 12.41 -7.90
N LEU A 116 2.04 13.68 -7.75
CA LEU A 116 2.21 14.41 -6.50
C LEU A 116 1.39 13.82 -5.36
N GLU A 117 0.13 13.44 -5.64
CA GLU A 117 -0.74 12.77 -4.66
C GLU A 117 -0.20 11.40 -4.25
N ASP A 118 0.27 10.58 -5.21
CA ASP A 118 0.83 9.25 -4.91
C ASP A 118 2.13 9.37 -4.11
N LYS A 119 2.97 10.38 -4.40
CA LYS A 119 4.17 10.67 -3.59
C LYS A 119 3.81 11.03 -2.15
N LYS A 120 2.82 11.91 -1.96
CA LYS A 120 2.36 12.29 -0.61
C LYS A 120 1.85 11.07 0.18
N ARG A 121 1.13 10.15 -0.48
CA ARG A 121 0.69 8.89 0.13
C ARG A 121 1.87 8.02 0.53
N HIS A 122 2.88 7.90 -0.33
CA HIS A 122 4.06 7.11 -0.04
C HIS A 122 4.83 7.63 1.18
N ASP A 123 5.03 8.95 1.27
CA ASP A 123 5.69 9.56 2.42
C ASP A 123 4.92 9.28 3.71
N ALA A 124 3.58 9.33 3.67
CA ALA A 124 2.72 9.00 4.81
C ALA A 124 2.79 7.50 5.20
N ASP A 125 2.76 6.60 4.21
CA ASP A 125 2.89 5.15 4.44
C ASP A 125 4.25 4.82 5.10
N GLY A 126 5.33 5.46 4.64
CA GLY A 126 6.67 5.28 5.19
C GLY A 126 6.76 5.68 6.67
N ILE A 127 6.13 6.79 7.04
CA ILE A 127 6.03 7.24 8.44
C ILE A 127 5.26 6.20 9.26
N GLN A 128 4.13 5.71 8.76
CA GLN A 128 3.29 4.73 9.47
C GLN A 128 3.99 3.39 9.68
N ASN A 129 4.63 2.86 8.64
CA ASN A 129 5.37 1.58 8.71
C ASN A 129 6.56 1.64 9.66
N CYS A 130 7.16 2.82 9.86
CA CYS A 130 8.29 3.05 10.76
C CYS A 130 7.88 3.38 12.21
N ARG A 131 6.57 3.48 12.51
CA ARG A 131 6.11 3.67 13.90
C ARG A 131 6.58 2.51 14.76
N ILE A 132 6.83 2.79 16.04
CA ILE A 132 7.30 1.81 17.01
C ILE A 132 6.11 1.27 17.79
N CYS A 133 6.11 -0.03 18.06
CA CYS A 133 5.25 -0.69 19.02
C CYS A 133 6.11 -1.54 19.97
N HIS A 134 5.57 -1.84 21.14
CA HIS A 134 6.24 -2.66 22.13
C HIS A 134 5.76 -4.11 22.03
N VAL A 135 6.69 -5.06 21.92
CA VAL A 135 6.43 -6.50 21.84
C VAL A 135 7.01 -7.20 23.05
N LEU A 136 6.21 -8.07 23.67
CA LEU A 136 6.64 -8.95 24.75
C LEU A 136 7.32 -10.18 24.15
N THR A 137 8.61 -10.35 24.44
CA THR A 137 9.41 -11.51 24.01
C THR A 137 9.18 -12.69 24.97
N THR A 138 9.43 -13.91 24.52
CA THR A 138 9.42 -15.14 25.33
C THR A 138 10.26 -15.06 26.61
N ASP A 139 11.30 -14.23 26.61
CA ASP A 139 12.18 -13.97 27.74
C ASP A 139 11.51 -13.10 28.84
N GLY A 140 10.26 -12.67 28.63
CA GLY A 140 9.53 -11.75 29.52
C GLY A 140 9.96 -10.28 29.37
N MET A 141 10.83 -9.98 28.41
CA MET A 141 11.31 -8.63 28.15
C MET A 141 10.44 -7.91 27.11
N ILE A 142 10.20 -6.63 27.34
CA ILE A 142 9.53 -5.75 26.37
C ILE A 142 10.60 -5.18 25.43
N ARG A 143 10.39 -5.30 24.12
CA ARG A 143 11.28 -4.78 23.08
C ARG A 143 10.52 -3.94 22.08
N ASP A 144 11.22 -2.94 21.54
CA ASP A 144 10.68 -2.07 20.51
C ASP A 144 10.78 -2.75 19.13
N LYS A 145 9.67 -2.75 18.40
CA LYS A 145 9.57 -3.29 17.04
C LYS A 145 8.89 -2.26 16.15
N GLN A 146 9.34 -2.12 14.91
CA GLN A 146 8.65 -1.28 13.93
C GLN A 146 7.36 -1.95 13.48
N TRP A 147 6.33 -1.17 13.17
CA TRP A 147 5.01 -1.66 12.75
C TRP A 147 5.10 -2.62 11.57
N GLN A 148 5.91 -2.30 10.56
CA GLN A 148 6.13 -3.17 9.40
C GLN A 148 6.71 -4.56 9.73
N ASN A 149 7.39 -4.68 10.87
CA ASN A 149 8.04 -5.91 11.32
C ASN A 149 7.16 -6.69 12.29
N VAL A 150 5.97 -6.20 12.66
CA VAL A 150 5.02 -6.94 13.50
C VAL A 150 4.52 -8.16 12.73
N GLU A 151 4.54 -9.30 13.39
CA GLU A 151 4.19 -10.59 12.81
C GLU A 151 3.09 -11.26 13.62
N VAL A 152 2.38 -12.17 12.98
CA VAL A 152 1.27 -12.86 13.64
C VAL A 152 1.80 -13.89 14.63
N GLY A 153 1.33 -13.76 15.86
CA GLY A 153 1.86 -14.48 17.02
C GLY A 153 2.59 -13.56 18.00
N ASP A 154 2.98 -12.35 17.56
CA ASP A 154 3.59 -11.36 18.46
C ASP A 154 2.60 -10.93 19.55
N ILE A 155 3.06 -10.89 20.80
CA ILE A 155 2.30 -10.36 21.93
C ILE A 155 2.64 -8.89 22.08
N LEU A 156 1.65 -8.02 21.83
CA LEU A 156 1.84 -6.57 21.92
C LEU A 156 1.57 -6.06 23.33
N PHE A 157 2.42 -5.16 23.80
CA PHE A 157 2.23 -4.41 25.04
C PHE A 157 1.84 -2.97 24.69
N LEU A 158 0.55 -2.65 24.76
CA LEU A 158 0.04 -1.31 24.43
C LEU A 158 -0.09 -0.47 25.70
N LYS A 159 0.42 0.77 25.65
CA LYS A 159 0.25 1.77 26.72
C LYS A 159 -0.96 2.65 26.44
N ASP A 160 -1.34 3.44 27.44
CA ASP A 160 -2.36 4.48 27.26
C ASP A 160 -1.98 5.39 26.09
N LYS A 161 -2.95 5.63 25.19
CA LYS A 161 -2.83 6.43 23.95
C LYS A 161 -1.91 5.86 22.87
N ASP A 162 -1.43 4.61 23.00
CA ASP A 162 -0.75 3.96 21.88
C ASP A 162 -1.77 3.59 20.79
N GLU A 163 -1.39 3.86 19.54
CA GLU A 163 -2.15 3.38 18.39
C GLU A 163 -1.90 1.88 18.16
N MET A 164 -2.93 1.16 17.72
CA MET A 164 -2.81 -0.27 17.44
C MET A 164 -2.17 -0.49 16.06
N PRO A 165 -1.09 -1.29 15.95
CA PRO A 165 -0.40 -1.53 14.69
C PRO A 165 -1.15 -2.49 13.74
N ALA A 166 -2.08 -3.30 14.27
CA ALA A 166 -2.82 -4.33 13.54
C ALA A 166 -4.07 -4.74 14.35
N ASP A 167 -4.87 -5.65 13.79
CA ASP A 167 -5.97 -6.31 14.51
C ASP A 167 -5.41 -7.18 15.65
N VAL A 168 -5.87 -6.94 16.88
CA VAL A 168 -5.38 -7.61 18.09
C VAL A 168 -6.50 -8.30 18.86
N LEU A 169 -6.14 -9.38 19.55
CA LEU A 169 -6.99 -10.02 20.56
C LEU A 169 -6.51 -9.57 21.95
N ILE A 170 -7.43 -9.07 22.77
CA ILE A 170 -7.11 -8.58 24.11
C ILE A 170 -6.96 -9.77 25.06
N LEU A 171 -5.76 -9.92 25.62
CA LEU A 171 -5.43 -11.01 26.55
C LEU A 171 -5.53 -10.57 28.02
N ALA A 172 -5.09 -9.35 28.30
CA ALA A 172 -5.06 -8.76 29.63
C ALA A 172 -5.15 -7.24 29.51
N THR A 173 -5.61 -6.59 30.58
CA THR A 173 -5.67 -5.14 30.73
C THR A 173 -5.13 -4.75 32.10
N SER A 174 -4.78 -3.49 32.29
CA SER A 174 -4.39 -2.93 33.59
C SER A 174 -5.57 -2.75 34.55
N GLU A 175 -6.80 -2.72 34.05
CA GLU A 175 -8.02 -2.61 34.86
C GLU A 175 -8.41 -3.95 35.48
N GLU A 176 -8.71 -3.97 36.78
CA GLU A 176 -9.04 -5.19 37.54
C GLU A 176 -10.28 -5.92 36.99
N GLU A 177 -11.23 -5.20 36.39
CA GLU A 177 -12.45 -5.76 35.79
C GLU A 177 -12.25 -6.32 34.37
N GLY A 178 -11.04 -6.32 33.82
CA GLY A 178 -10.81 -6.83 32.47
C GLY A 178 -11.31 -5.89 31.35
N ARG A 179 -11.61 -4.63 31.68
CA ARG A 179 -12.13 -3.63 30.72
C ARG A 179 -11.01 -2.84 30.04
N CYS A 180 -11.26 -2.44 28.81
CA CYS A 180 -10.42 -1.51 28.05
C CYS A 180 -11.32 -0.56 27.25
N PHE A 181 -10.85 0.66 27.03
CA PHE A 181 -11.54 1.63 26.20
C PHE A 181 -10.73 1.86 24.94
N VAL A 182 -11.41 1.92 23.79
CA VAL A 182 -10.79 2.14 22.48
C VAL A 182 -11.46 3.35 21.86
N GLU A 183 -10.65 4.26 21.34
CA GLU A 183 -11.10 5.39 20.53
C GLU A 183 -11.03 5.00 19.03
N THR A 184 -12.11 5.23 18.29
CA THR A 184 -12.23 4.85 16.86
C THR A 184 -12.39 6.07 15.95
N CYS A 185 -11.83 7.22 16.35
CA CYS A 185 -12.06 8.54 15.75
C CYS A 185 -11.28 8.77 14.45
#